data_AF-A0A2D5YYP9-F1
#
_entry.id   AF-A0A2D5YYP9-F1
#
_cell.length_a   1.000
_cell.length_b   1.000
_cell.length_c   1.000
_cell.angle_alpha   90.00
_cell.angle_beta   90.00
_cell.angle_gamma   90.00
#
_symmetry.space_group_name_H-M   'P 1'
#
loop_
_entity.id
_entity.type
_entity.pdbx_description
1 polymer ?
#
loop_
_entity_poly.entity_id
_entity_poly.type
_entity_poly.pdbx_seq_one_letter_code
_entity_poly.pdbx_strand_id
1 'polypeptide(L)'
;MNSPDHRSGIALLHVLLAALFALALTYVAIDQIFPGALNRFRAPKIDQSGDFSRPPGYHNGMTALRQRFTRDQGRVYLSAGPAPEDRFDITDCSIQAVFLEHGLGREHFPALIEPLFIPSSREELHDDEMVIAVNINNDVRVYPVSQLTKHEVVNDVVGGRPIFIAYCVLADLGAVYDRTIGDHTFTFAVSGYTYSHDGVWDARPAFVLWDRDTQSLWWPPVGRAVSGSMIDTPLHVTDPALWSQTTWQQIRDQHPNARVLKELQDHQPPIYWPQYTPGDDQPRATAAEPTIAPRWGDNPDL
;
A
#
# COMPACT_ATOMS: atom_id res chain seq x y z
N MET A 1 36.94 35.86 -38.92
CA MET A 1 35.70 35.33 -39.53
C MET A 1 34.94 34.56 -38.45
N ASN A 2 33.72 35.01 -38.20
CA ASN A 2 32.57 34.44 -37.48
C ASN A 2 32.70 33.96 -36.03
N SER A 3 32.17 34.80 -35.13
CA SER A 3 31.67 34.49 -33.79
C SER A 3 30.43 33.57 -33.89
N PRO A 4 30.24 32.59 -32.99
CA PRO A 4 29.02 31.80 -32.94
C PRO A 4 27.84 32.63 -32.42
N ASP A 5 26.66 32.32 -32.96
CA ASP A 5 25.39 33.02 -32.84
C ASP A 5 24.90 33.26 -31.41
N HIS A 6 24.90 34.53 -30.99
CA HIS A 6 24.20 35.01 -29.79
C HIS A 6 22.66 35.07 -29.96
N ARG A 7 22.13 34.74 -31.14
CA ARG A 7 20.70 34.86 -31.48
C ARG A 7 19.87 33.61 -31.15
N SER A 8 20.49 32.44 -31.00
CA SER A 8 19.76 31.17 -30.79
C SER A 8 19.36 30.91 -29.33
N GLY A 9 20.13 31.42 -28.36
CA GLY A 9 19.80 31.28 -26.93
C GLY A 9 18.65 32.17 -26.46
N ILE A 10 18.49 33.35 -27.07
CA ILE A 10 17.39 34.28 -26.73
C ILE A 10 16.06 33.75 -27.26
N ALA A 11 16.05 33.12 -28.45
CA ALA A 11 14.84 32.51 -29.00
C ALA A 11 14.32 31.34 -28.14
N LEU A 12 15.22 30.49 -27.64
CA LEU A 12 14.85 29.35 -26.78
C LEU A 12 14.30 29.81 -25.41
N LEU A 13 14.89 30.88 -24.84
CA LEU A 13 14.42 31.46 -23.57
C LEU A 13 13.03 32.10 -23.70
N HIS A 14 12.72 32.73 -24.84
CA HIS A 14 11.39 33.30 -25.10
C HIS A 14 10.32 32.22 -25.30
N VAL A 15 10.66 31.08 -25.91
CA VAL A 15 9.75 29.94 -26.07
C VAL A 15 9.47 29.26 -24.72
N LEU A 16 10.49 29.10 -23.87
CA LEU A 16 10.34 28.57 -22.50
C LEU A 16 9.54 29.51 -21.59
N LEU A 17 9.78 30.82 -21.64
CA LEU A 17 8.97 31.79 -20.89
C LEU A 17 7.52 31.81 -21.39
N ALA A 18 7.28 31.71 -22.70
CA ALA A 18 5.92 31.65 -23.25
C ALA A 18 5.19 30.37 -22.86
N ALA A 19 5.88 29.22 -22.78
CA ALA A 19 5.31 27.97 -22.31
C ALA A 19 4.99 28.00 -20.79
N LEU A 20 5.85 28.60 -19.97
CA LEU A 20 5.59 28.81 -18.55
C LEU A 20 4.45 29.81 -18.30
N PHE A 21 4.34 30.86 -19.12
CA PHE A 21 3.21 31.79 -19.07
C PHE A 21 1.88 31.14 -19.52
N ALA A 22 1.93 30.28 -20.53
CA ALA A 22 0.77 29.49 -20.97
C ALA A 22 0.32 28.48 -19.91
N LEU A 23 1.26 27.85 -19.18
CA LEU A 23 0.96 26.96 -18.06
C LEU A 23 0.37 27.72 -16.85
N ALA A 24 0.85 28.95 -16.58
CA ALA A 24 0.31 29.80 -15.54
C ALA A 24 -1.09 30.34 -15.88
N LEU A 25 -1.35 30.62 -17.17
CA LEU A 25 -2.66 31.06 -17.66
C LEU A 25 -3.70 29.92 -17.64
N THR A 26 -3.31 28.67 -17.92
CA THR A 26 -4.20 27.52 -17.68
C THR A 26 -4.44 27.28 -16.18
N TYR A 27 -3.45 27.53 -15.32
CA TYR A 27 -3.59 27.43 -13.86
C TYR A 27 -4.62 28.42 -13.29
N VAL A 28 -4.57 29.68 -13.73
CA VAL A 28 -5.53 30.71 -13.29
C VAL A 28 -6.92 30.50 -13.90
N ALA A 29 -7.00 29.97 -15.13
CA ALA A 29 -8.28 29.66 -15.77
C ALA A 29 -9.04 28.50 -15.11
N ILE A 30 -8.35 27.48 -14.59
CA ILE A 30 -8.99 26.34 -13.92
C ILE A 30 -9.69 26.76 -12.61
N ASP A 31 -9.09 27.68 -11.84
CA ASP A 31 -9.67 28.15 -10.57
C ASP A 31 -10.84 29.13 -10.78
N GLN A 32 -10.89 29.81 -11.93
CA GLN A 32 -12.02 30.65 -12.34
C GLN A 32 -13.24 29.83 -12.83
N ILE A 33 -13.00 28.67 -13.45
CA ILE A 33 -14.06 27.80 -13.97
C ILE A 33 -14.58 26.85 -12.86
N PHE A 34 -13.73 26.45 -11.92
CA PHE A 34 -14.08 25.61 -10.77
C PHE A 34 -13.49 26.19 -9.47
N PRO A 35 -14.17 27.14 -8.82
CA PRO A 35 -13.70 27.72 -7.57
C PRO A 35 -13.50 26.62 -6.52
N GLY A 36 -12.25 26.38 -6.11
CA GLY A 36 -11.89 25.39 -5.10
C GLY A 36 -11.50 24.00 -5.61
N ALA A 37 -11.33 23.79 -6.91
CA ALA A 37 -10.79 22.53 -7.45
C ALA A 37 -9.38 22.20 -6.92
N LEU A 38 -8.57 23.23 -6.64
CA LEU A 38 -7.22 23.08 -6.08
C LEU A 38 -7.20 22.92 -4.55
N ASN A 39 -8.27 23.29 -3.84
CA ASN A 39 -8.39 23.02 -2.40
C ASN A 39 -8.69 21.54 -2.07
N ARG A 40 -9.01 20.72 -3.08
CA ARG A 40 -9.25 19.27 -2.92
C ARG A 40 -7.98 18.43 -2.86
N PHE A 41 -6.82 19.02 -3.17
CA PHE A 41 -5.51 18.34 -3.14
C PHE A 41 -4.63 18.76 -1.96
N ARG A 42 -5.17 19.57 -1.03
CA ARG A 42 -4.53 19.74 0.28
C ARG A 42 -4.98 18.59 1.16
N ALA A 43 -4.03 17.82 1.68
CA ALA A 43 -4.29 16.92 2.81
C ALA A 43 -5.10 17.71 3.86
N PRO A 44 -6.25 17.18 4.34
CA PRO A 44 -7.09 17.91 5.28
C PRO A 44 -6.26 18.28 6.50
N LYS A 45 -6.39 19.52 6.98
CA LYS A 45 -5.77 19.93 8.23
C LYS A 45 -6.31 19.04 9.35
N ILE A 46 -5.39 18.35 9.99
CA ILE A 46 -5.60 17.44 11.12
C ILE A 46 -6.23 18.21 12.27
N ASP A 47 -7.32 17.67 12.82
CA ASP A 47 -7.86 18.15 14.08
C ASP A 47 -7.03 17.58 15.24
N GLN A 48 -6.26 18.45 15.90
CA GLN A 48 -5.46 18.13 17.08
C GLN A 48 -6.26 18.25 18.39
N SER A 49 -7.57 18.56 18.33
CA SER A 49 -8.40 18.86 19.50
C SER A 49 -8.64 17.66 20.42
N GLY A 50 -8.38 16.43 19.95
CA GLY A 50 -8.77 15.22 20.67
C GLY A 50 -10.28 15.02 20.74
N ASP A 51 -11.06 15.72 19.91
CA ASP A 51 -12.49 15.51 19.76
C ASP A 51 -12.75 14.27 18.89
N PHE A 52 -13.05 13.15 19.56
CA PHE A 52 -13.37 11.87 18.93
C PHE A 52 -14.86 11.75 18.55
N SER A 53 -15.58 12.88 18.43
CA SER A 53 -17.00 12.91 18.09
C SER A 53 -17.22 12.51 16.62
N ARG A 54 -17.98 11.42 16.42
CA ARG A 54 -18.32 10.91 15.10
C ARG A 54 -19.26 11.84 14.33
N PRO A 55 -19.16 11.95 12.99
CA PRO A 55 -20.20 12.56 12.16
C PRO A 55 -21.56 11.87 12.36
N PRO A 56 -22.69 12.59 12.27
CA PRO A 56 -24.02 11.99 12.39
C PRO A 56 -24.27 10.98 11.25
N GLY A 57 -24.61 9.72 11.59
CA GLY A 57 -25.06 8.71 10.61
C GLY A 57 -24.41 7.32 10.74
N TYR A 58 -23.27 7.20 11.43
CA TYR A 58 -22.59 5.91 11.64
C TYR A 58 -23.10 5.21 12.92
N HIS A 59 -23.84 4.11 12.77
CA HIS A 59 -24.39 3.33 13.88
C HIS A 59 -23.77 1.93 13.93
N ASN A 60 -22.73 1.77 14.76
CA ASN A 60 -22.41 0.49 15.41
C ASN A 60 -21.54 0.71 16.67
N GLY A 61 -22.03 0.21 17.81
CA GLY A 61 -21.32 -0.19 19.04
C GLY A 61 -20.35 0.78 19.72
N MET A 62 -20.83 1.76 20.50
CA MET A 62 -19.98 2.64 21.33
C MET A 62 -19.14 1.91 22.40
N THR A 63 -19.54 0.73 22.86
CA THR A 63 -18.87 0.01 23.96
C THR A 63 -17.58 -0.70 23.51
N ALA A 64 -17.50 -1.16 22.26
CA ALA A 64 -16.32 -1.82 21.70
C ALA A 64 -15.22 -0.84 21.23
N LEU A 65 -15.55 0.45 21.08
CA LEU A 65 -14.59 1.48 20.65
C LEU A 65 -13.64 1.92 21.77
N ARG A 66 -14.11 1.99 23.02
CA ARG A 66 -13.29 2.44 24.15
C ARG A 66 -12.27 1.41 24.64
N GLN A 67 -12.47 0.12 24.34
CA GLN A 67 -11.57 -0.94 24.77
C GLN A 67 -10.37 -1.14 23.84
N ARG A 68 -10.37 -0.51 22.66
CA ARG A 68 -9.32 -0.67 21.65
C ARG A 68 -8.21 0.38 21.72
N PHE A 69 -8.41 1.48 22.45
CA PHE A 69 -7.39 2.52 22.60
C PHE A 69 -6.88 2.57 24.03
N THR A 70 -5.56 2.61 24.21
CA THR A 70 -4.93 2.81 25.51
C THR A 70 -3.98 4.01 25.47
N ARG A 71 -3.77 4.64 26.63
CA ARG A 71 -2.79 5.72 26.79
C ARG A 71 -1.78 5.30 27.85
N ASP A 72 -0.51 5.46 27.52
CA ASP A 72 0.59 5.08 28.40
C ASP A 72 1.77 6.02 28.15
N GLN A 73 2.23 6.69 29.20
CA GLN A 73 3.33 7.68 29.17
C GLN A 73 3.21 8.74 28.06
N GLY A 74 1.99 9.25 27.82
CA GLY A 74 1.74 10.28 26.80
C GLY A 74 1.59 9.75 25.37
N ARG A 75 1.81 8.45 25.14
CA ARG A 75 1.58 7.78 23.85
C ARG A 75 0.17 7.19 23.77
N VAL A 76 -0.35 7.08 22.55
CA VAL A 76 -1.65 6.48 22.25
C VAL A 76 -1.41 5.19 21.50
N TYR A 77 -2.06 4.12 21.96
CA TYR A 77 -1.91 2.81 21.37
C TYR A 77 -3.25 2.22 20.92
N LEU A 78 -3.22 1.48 19.83
CA LEU A 78 -4.32 0.69 19.30
C LEU A 78 -4.08 -0.79 19.65
N SER A 79 -5.07 -1.45 20.24
CA SER A 79 -5.01 -2.89 20.54
C SER A 79 -4.82 -3.70 19.26
N ALA A 80 -3.89 -4.65 19.31
CA ALA A 80 -3.45 -5.47 18.19
C ALA A 80 -3.63 -6.98 18.49
N GLY A 81 -4.26 -7.33 19.61
CA GLY A 81 -4.39 -8.69 20.09
C GLY A 81 -5.02 -8.74 21.49
N PRO A 82 -5.17 -9.95 22.06
CA PRO A 82 -5.79 -10.14 23.37
C PRO A 82 -4.88 -9.69 24.53
N ALA A 83 -3.56 -9.64 24.32
CA ALA A 83 -2.62 -9.23 25.36
C ALA A 83 -2.42 -7.70 25.36
N PRO A 84 -2.30 -7.04 26.53
CA PRO A 84 -2.10 -5.58 26.60
C PRO A 84 -0.84 -5.07 25.88
N GLU A 85 0.19 -5.90 25.77
CA GLU A 85 1.42 -5.65 25.03
C GLU A 85 1.26 -5.75 23.51
N ASP A 86 0.22 -6.43 23.02
CA ASP A 86 -0.12 -6.49 21.60
C ASP A 86 -0.78 -5.17 21.22
N ARG A 87 0.04 -4.18 20.84
CA ARG A 87 -0.45 -2.84 20.53
C ARG A 87 0.38 -2.14 19.46
N PHE A 88 -0.29 -1.35 18.62
CA PHE A 88 0.34 -0.45 17.65
C PHE A 88 0.44 0.95 18.23
N ASP A 89 1.59 1.62 18.06
CA ASP A 89 1.68 3.04 18.37
C ASP A 89 1.00 3.87 17.28
N ILE A 90 0.01 4.65 17.70
CA ILE A 90 -0.78 5.54 16.84
C ILE A 90 -0.76 6.98 17.35
N THR A 91 0.24 7.35 18.17
CA THR A 91 0.37 8.68 18.77
C THR A 91 0.30 9.78 17.72
N ASP A 92 1.02 9.60 16.61
CA ASP A 92 1.12 10.57 15.51
C ASP A 92 0.36 10.11 14.26
N CYS A 93 -0.68 9.27 14.39
CA CYS A 93 -1.37 8.67 13.25
C CYS A 93 -1.91 9.74 12.26
N SER A 94 -1.54 9.63 10.99
CA SER A 94 -1.95 10.57 9.92
C SER A 94 -3.36 10.28 9.38
N ILE A 95 -3.98 9.19 9.79
CA ILE A 95 -5.41 8.90 9.59
C ILE A 95 -6.18 9.03 10.90
N GLN A 96 -7.49 9.30 10.80
CA GLN A 96 -8.35 9.44 11.98
C GLN A 96 -8.62 8.06 12.59
N ALA A 97 -7.77 7.64 13.54
CA ALA A 97 -7.79 6.30 14.11
C ALA A 97 -9.17 5.84 14.64
N VAL A 98 -10.08 6.76 14.97
CA VAL A 98 -11.47 6.45 15.40
C VAL A 98 -12.32 5.76 14.33
N PHE A 99 -11.95 5.89 13.05
CA PHE A 99 -12.61 5.19 11.94
C PHE A 99 -11.96 3.85 11.59
N LEU A 100 -10.99 3.39 12.41
CA LEU A 100 -10.49 2.02 12.29
C LEU A 100 -11.54 1.00 12.77
N GLU A 101 -11.86 0.05 11.91
CA GLU A 101 -12.91 -0.94 12.10
C GLU A 101 -12.36 -2.37 12.23
N HIS A 102 -13.24 -3.30 12.62
CA HIS A 102 -13.00 -4.73 12.85
C HIS A 102 -12.04 -5.05 14.00
N GLY A 103 -10.74 -4.73 13.90
CA GLY A 103 -9.75 -5.01 14.94
C GLY A 103 -9.67 -6.49 15.30
N LEU A 104 -9.49 -7.35 14.29
CA LEU A 104 -9.44 -8.82 14.42
C LEU A 104 -8.18 -9.35 15.12
N GLY A 105 -7.24 -8.46 15.45
CA GLY A 105 -5.89 -8.79 15.93
C GLY A 105 -4.89 -8.92 14.77
N ARG A 106 -3.61 -8.81 15.11
CA ARG A 106 -2.48 -8.99 14.19
C ARG A 106 -2.62 -10.31 13.47
N GLU A 107 -2.55 -10.24 12.15
CA GLU A 107 -2.42 -11.42 11.28
C GLU A 107 -3.51 -12.47 11.50
N HIS A 108 -4.74 -11.99 11.75
CA HIS A 108 -5.92 -12.85 11.74
C HIS A 108 -5.98 -13.70 10.45
N PHE A 109 -5.57 -13.10 9.33
CA PHE A 109 -5.13 -13.79 8.13
C PHE A 109 -3.60 -13.89 8.18
N PRO A 110 -3.02 -15.08 8.42
CA PRO A 110 -1.58 -15.22 8.60
C PRO A 110 -0.84 -14.90 7.30
N ALA A 111 0.07 -13.92 7.34
CA ALA A 111 0.87 -13.60 6.18
C ALA A 111 1.81 -14.77 5.85
N LEU A 112 1.93 -15.11 4.57
CA LEU A 112 2.92 -16.09 4.14
C LEU A 112 4.31 -15.46 4.08
N ILE A 113 5.27 -16.25 4.55
CA ILE A 113 6.68 -15.94 4.54
C ILE A 113 7.37 -17.17 3.99
N GLU A 114 8.36 -16.97 3.12
CA GLU A 114 9.04 -18.06 2.41
C GLU A 114 8.06 -18.99 1.66
N PRO A 115 7.20 -18.42 0.79
CA PRO A 115 6.19 -19.18 0.07
C PRO A 115 6.78 -20.32 -0.75
N LEU A 116 6.15 -21.48 -0.64
CA LEU A 116 6.44 -22.65 -1.45
C LEU A 116 5.61 -22.63 -2.73
N PHE A 117 6.18 -23.16 -3.80
CA PHE A 117 5.54 -23.20 -5.11
C PHE A 117 5.65 -24.57 -5.74
N ILE A 118 4.68 -24.88 -6.60
CA ILE A 118 4.68 -26.06 -7.46
C ILE A 118 4.75 -25.64 -8.94
N PRO A 119 5.28 -26.50 -9.83
CA PRO A 119 5.22 -26.24 -11.27
C PRO A 119 3.76 -26.14 -11.75
N SER A 120 3.48 -25.23 -12.69
CA SER A 120 2.21 -25.10 -13.42
C SER A 120 1.62 -26.44 -13.87
N SER A 121 2.45 -27.37 -14.32
CA SER A 121 2.05 -28.69 -14.83
C SER A 121 1.48 -29.62 -13.76
N ARG A 122 1.57 -29.26 -12.48
CA ARG A 122 1.05 -30.04 -11.34
C ARG A 122 -0.11 -29.32 -10.65
N GLU A 123 -0.51 -28.17 -11.17
CA GLU A 123 -1.58 -27.36 -10.63
C GLU A 123 -2.89 -27.67 -11.35
N GLU A 124 -4.00 -27.71 -10.63
CA GLU A 124 -5.34 -28.04 -11.15
C GLU A 124 -6.34 -26.90 -10.90
N LEU A 125 -5.88 -25.64 -11.00
CA LEU A 125 -6.76 -24.48 -10.93
C LEU A 125 -7.71 -24.44 -12.13
N HIS A 126 -8.92 -23.95 -11.90
CA HIS A 126 -9.86 -23.63 -12.95
C HIS A 126 -9.30 -22.53 -13.87
N ASP A 127 -9.65 -22.60 -15.16
CA ASP A 127 -9.17 -21.66 -16.18
C ASP A 127 -9.51 -20.20 -15.86
N ASP A 128 -10.64 -19.96 -15.20
CA ASP A 128 -11.14 -18.66 -14.76
C ASP A 128 -10.68 -18.23 -13.36
N GLU A 129 -9.86 -19.04 -12.67
CA GLU A 129 -9.27 -18.64 -11.39
C GLU A 129 -8.52 -17.32 -11.57
N MET A 130 -8.90 -16.32 -10.79
CA MET A 130 -8.21 -15.04 -10.77
C MET A 130 -6.85 -15.18 -10.09
N VAL A 131 -5.82 -14.60 -10.69
CA VAL A 131 -4.46 -14.68 -10.19
C VAL A 131 -3.78 -13.32 -10.24
N ILE A 132 -2.84 -13.09 -9.32
CA ILE A 132 -1.76 -12.14 -9.55
C ILE A 132 -0.58 -12.95 -10.09
N ALA A 133 -0.04 -12.57 -11.24
CA ALA A 133 1.18 -13.16 -11.77
C ALA A 133 2.32 -12.15 -11.73
N VAL A 134 3.53 -12.61 -11.45
CA VAL A 134 4.73 -11.78 -11.34
C VAL A 134 5.82 -12.40 -12.19
N ASN A 135 6.48 -11.60 -13.03
CA ASN A 135 7.60 -12.02 -13.86
C ASN A 135 8.78 -11.06 -13.65
N ILE A 136 9.79 -11.51 -12.91
CA ILE A 136 11.01 -10.75 -12.67
C ILE A 136 12.19 -11.64 -13.04
N ASN A 137 13.06 -11.17 -13.95
CA ASN A 137 14.23 -11.93 -14.40
C ASN A 137 13.91 -13.36 -14.88
N ASN A 138 12.79 -13.53 -15.60
CA ASN A 138 12.25 -14.81 -16.08
C ASN A 138 11.83 -15.79 -14.96
N ASP A 139 11.75 -15.35 -13.70
CA ASP A 139 11.10 -16.09 -12.63
C ASP A 139 9.61 -15.71 -12.59
N VAL A 140 8.77 -16.57 -13.17
CA VAL A 140 7.32 -16.37 -13.22
C VAL A 140 6.65 -17.07 -12.03
N ARG A 141 6.06 -16.27 -11.14
CA ARG A 141 5.28 -16.72 -9.97
C ARG A 141 3.82 -16.36 -10.12
N VAL A 142 2.95 -17.28 -9.71
CA VAL A 142 1.50 -17.12 -9.79
C VAL A 142 0.92 -17.26 -8.39
N TYR A 143 0.10 -16.29 -8.00
CA TYR A 143 -0.54 -16.19 -6.69
C TYR A 143 -2.06 -16.22 -6.90
N PRO A 144 -2.70 -17.40 -6.76
CA PRO A 144 -4.14 -17.51 -6.94
C PRO A 144 -4.91 -16.72 -5.89
N VAL A 145 -6.00 -16.05 -6.30
CA VAL A 145 -6.84 -15.27 -5.40
C VAL A 145 -7.45 -16.15 -4.31
N SER A 146 -7.75 -17.42 -4.59
CA SER A 146 -8.18 -18.40 -3.58
C SER A 146 -7.18 -18.56 -2.42
N GLN A 147 -5.87 -18.47 -2.69
CA GLN A 147 -4.84 -18.50 -1.64
C GLN A 147 -4.60 -17.12 -1.05
N LEU A 148 -4.60 -16.06 -1.86
CA LEU A 148 -4.46 -14.69 -1.38
C LEU A 148 -5.60 -14.27 -0.45
N THR A 149 -6.81 -14.82 -0.60
CA THR A 149 -7.93 -14.58 0.31
C THR A 149 -7.70 -15.19 1.70
N LYS A 150 -6.87 -16.24 1.82
CA LYS A 150 -6.54 -16.87 3.11
C LYS A 150 -5.45 -16.11 3.86
N HIS A 151 -4.52 -15.50 3.12
CA HIS A 151 -3.32 -14.91 3.69
C HIS A 151 -3.32 -13.37 3.67
N GLU A 152 -4.04 -12.76 2.73
CA GLU A 152 -4.08 -11.33 2.37
C GLU A 152 -2.72 -10.70 2.00
N VAL A 153 -1.61 -11.21 2.54
CA VAL A 153 -0.24 -10.80 2.28
C VAL A 153 0.67 -12.03 2.08
N VAL A 154 1.51 -11.99 1.04
CA VAL A 154 2.56 -12.98 0.78
C VAL A 154 3.90 -12.25 0.59
N ASN A 155 4.86 -12.48 1.48
CA ASN A 155 6.21 -11.94 1.38
C ASN A 155 7.10 -12.91 0.60
N ASP A 156 7.68 -12.48 -0.51
CA ASP A 156 8.45 -13.33 -1.42
C ASP A 156 9.77 -12.66 -1.88
N VAL A 157 10.58 -13.43 -2.60
CA VAL A 157 11.73 -13.00 -3.37
C VAL A 157 11.64 -13.61 -4.77
N VAL A 158 11.31 -12.78 -5.76
CA VAL A 158 11.11 -13.21 -7.16
C VAL A 158 12.19 -12.63 -8.03
N GLY A 159 12.90 -13.49 -8.77
CA GLY A 159 14.03 -13.03 -9.61
C GLY A 159 15.13 -12.31 -8.83
N GLY A 160 15.26 -12.55 -7.52
CA GLY A 160 16.19 -11.86 -6.62
C GLY A 160 15.68 -10.55 -6.02
N ARG A 161 14.46 -10.10 -6.37
CA ARG A 161 13.86 -8.89 -5.81
C ARG A 161 12.92 -9.23 -4.64
N PRO A 162 13.14 -8.66 -3.45
CA PRO A 162 12.18 -8.77 -2.35
C PRO A 162 10.88 -8.03 -2.69
N ILE A 163 9.76 -8.75 -2.66
CA ILE A 163 8.43 -8.19 -2.90
C ILE A 163 7.44 -8.67 -1.84
N PHE A 164 6.31 -7.98 -1.70
CA PHE A 164 5.13 -8.57 -1.11
C PHE A 164 3.91 -8.38 -2.00
N ILE A 165 3.06 -9.41 -2.04
CA ILE A 165 1.78 -9.40 -2.74
C ILE A 165 0.73 -9.08 -1.69
N ALA A 166 -0.20 -8.17 -2.01
CA ALA A 166 -1.32 -7.86 -1.13
C ALA A 166 -2.64 -7.91 -1.89
N TYR A 167 -3.64 -8.54 -1.28
CA TYR A 167 -4.98 -8.66 -1.84
C TYR A 167 -6.03 -8.36 -0.78
N CYS A 168 -6.93 -7.42 -1.08
CA CYS A 168 -8.05 -7.05 -0.23
C CYS A 168 -9.35 -7.07 -1.04
N VAL A 169 -10.17 -8.09 -0.81
CA VAL A 169 -11.46 -8.26 -1.48
C VAL A 169 -12.41 -7.09 -1.23
N LEU A 170 -12.36 -6.48 -0.03
CA LEU A 170 -13.22 -5.36 0.33
C LEU A 170 -12.91 -4.08 -0.45
N ALA A 171 -11.67 -3.96 -0.96
CA ALA A 171 -11.17 -2.77 -1.65
C ALA A 171 -10.99 -2.97 -3.16
N ASP A 172 -11.24 -4.17 -3.69
CA ASP A 172 -10.83 -4.59 -5.04
C ASP A 172 -9.35 -4.24 -5.28
N LEU A 173 -8.52 -4.50 -4.28
CA LEU A 173 -7.09 -4.20 -4.30
C LEU A 173 -6.33 -5.50 -4.48
N GLY A 174 -5.48 -5.55 -5.51
CA GLY A 174 -4.50 -6.61 -5.72
C GLY A 174 -3.24 -5.99 -6.29
N ALA A 175 -2.12 -6.04 -5.57
CA ALA A 175 -0.91 -5.38 -6.03
C ALA A 175 0.37 -6.05 -5.52
N VAL A 176 1.47 -5.73 -6.21
CA VAL A 176 2.81 -6.22 -5.90
C VAL A 176 3.67 -5.03 -5.52
N TYR A 177 4.21 -5.06 -4.31
CA TYR A 177 4.97 -3.97 -3.72
C TYR A 177 6.42 -4.37 -3.50
N ASP A 178 7.32 -3.40 -3.59
CA ASP A 178 8.68 -3.55 -3.09
C ASP A 178 8.64 -3.53 -1.56
N ARG A 179 9.40 -4.44 -0.93
CA ARG A 179 9.55 -4.47 0.53
C ARG A 179 10.92 -4.01 1.00
N THR A 180 11.74 -3.49 0.10
CA THR A 180 13.04 -2.89 0.42
C THR A 180 12.88 -1.38 0.51
N ILE A 181 13.18 -0.83 1.68
CA ILE A 181 13.17 0.61 1.92
C ILE A 181 14.54 0.99 2.45
N GLY A 182 15.27 1.80 1.69
CA GLY A 182 16.69 2.02 1.93
C GLY A 182 17.48 0.72 1.74
N ASP A 183 18.21 0.33 2.77
CA ASP A 183 19.01 -0.90 2.84
C ASP A 183 18.33 -2.03 3.62
N HIS A 184 17.10 -1.81 4.12
CA HIS A 184 16.37 -2.78 4.93
C HIS A 184 15.24 -3.43 4.15
N THR A 185 15.11 -4.74 4.31
CA THR A 185 14.01 -5.52 3.73
C THR A 185 12.98 -5.85 4.80
N PHE A 186 11.79 -5.28 4.67
CA PHE A 186 10.69 -5.39 5.62
C PHE A 186 9.87 -6.66 5.41
N THR A 187 9.13 -7.05 6.45
CA THR A 187 8.09 -8.08 6.41
C THR A 187 6.74 -7.45 6.70
N PHE A 188 5.81 -7.54 5.74
CA PHE A 188 4.47 -6.97 5.87
C PHE A 188 3.45 -8.04 6.23
N ALA A 189 2.39 -7.62 6.91
CA ALA A 189 1.21 -8.43 7.18
C ALA A 189 -0.02 -7.53 7.43
N VAL A 190 -1.18 -8.13 7.68
CA VAL A 190 -2.41 -7.38 7.99
C VAL A 190 -2.53 -7.11 9.49
N SER A 191 -2.95 -5.89 9.84
CA SER A 191 -3.07 -5.46 11.24
C SER A 191 -4.33 -6.00 11.94
N GLY A 192 -5.27 -6.55 11.16
CA GLY A 192 -6.62 -6.90 11.61
C GLY A 192 -7.61 -5.73 11.58
N TYR A 193 -7.17 -4.53 11.20
CA TYR A 193 -8.05 -3.37 11.02
C TYR A 193 -8.33 -3.08 9.55
N THR A 194 -9.49 -2.48 9.30
CA THR A 194 -9.81 -1.81 8.05
C THR A 194 -10.03 -0.33 8.28
N TYR A 195 -9.83 0.47 7.24
CA TYR A 195 -10.08 1.90 7.23
C TYR A 195 -10.74 2.33 5.91
N SER A 196 -11.63 3.31 6.00
CA SER A 196 -12.20 4.01 4.85
C SER A 196 -12.24 5.51 5.14
N HIS A 197 -12.20 6.32 4.09
CA HIS A 197 -12.32 7.77 4.19
C HIS A 197 -13.06 8.32 2.97
N ASP A 198 -13.92 9.30 3.20
CA ASP A 198 -14.64 9.98 2.13
C ASP A 198 -13.64 10.66 1.18
N GLY A 199 -13.71 10.37 -0.11
CA GLY A 199 -12.80 10.92 -1.11
C GLY A 199 -11.48 10.16 -1.28
N VAL A 200 -11.30 9.02 -0.61
CA VAL A 200 -10.23 8.07 -0.93
C VAL A 200 -10.87 6.74 -1.32
N TRP A 201 -10.46 6.19 -2.46
CA TRP A 201 -10.77 4.82 -2.85
C TRP A 201 -12.28 4.48 -2.86
N ASP A 202 -13.11 5.45 -3.24
CA ASP A 202 -14.59 5.36 -3.26
C ASP A 202 -15.20 4.98 -1.89
N ALA A 203 -14.54 5.40 -0.81
CA ALA A 203 -14.92 5.10 0.58
C ALA A 203 -15.05 3.59 0.87
N ARG A 204 -14.43 2.73 0.05
CA ARG A 204 -14.38 1.29 0.32
C ARG A 204 -13.47 1.01 1.51
N PRO A 205 -13.89 0.13 2.44
CA PRO A 205 -13.01 -0.33 3.50
C PRO A 205 -11.84 -1.12 2.87
N ALA A 206 -10.63 -0.72 3.21
CA ALA A 206 -9.41 -1.45 2.85
C ALA A 206 -8.70 -1.88 4.13
N PHE A 207 -7.98 -3.00 4.09
CA PHE A 207 -7.12 -3.39 5.19
C PHE A 207 -6.11 -2.30 5.54
N VAL A 208 -5.67 -2.30 6.80
CA VAL A 208 -4.49 -1.57 7.23
C VAL A 208 -3.41 -2.61 7.40
N LEU A 209 -2.32 -2.45 6.66
CA LEU A 209 -1.15 -3.31 6.79
C LEU A 209 -0.34 -2.87 8.01
N TRP A 210 0.51 -3.75 8.50
CA TRP A 210 1.60 -3.39 9.40
C TRP A 210 2.89 -4.04 8.93
N ASP A 211 4.02 -3.41 9.22
CA ASP A 211 5.33 -4.05 9.07
C ASP A 211 5.80 -4.61 10.41
N ARG A 212 6.33 -5.83 10.42
CA ARG A 212 6.77 -6.49 11.65
C ARG A 212 7.98 -5.80 12.27
N ASP A 213 8.86 -5.31 11.42
CA ASP A 213 10.17 -4.80 11.76
C ASP A 213 10.08 -3.57 12.67
N THR A 214 9.19 -2.62 12.36
CA THR A 214 9.02 -1.37 13.13
C THR A 214 7.67 -1.26 13.83
N GLN A 215 6.74 -2.16 13.52
CA GLN A 215 5.36 -2.14 14.01
C GLN A 215 4.57 -0.91 13.57
N SER A 216 4.95 -0.30 12.44
CA SER A 216 4.23 0.84 11.85
C SER A 216 3.01 0.37 11.09
N LEU A 217 1.96 1.19 11.04
CA LEU A 217 0.75 0.92 10.26
C LEU A 217 0.87 1.56 8.88
N TRP A 218 0.34 0.89 7.86
CA TRP A 218 0.38 1.34 6.46
C TRP A 218 -0.99 1.24 5.83
N TRP A 219 -1.39 2.25 5.07
CA TRP A 219 -2.68 2.24 4.39
C TRP A 219 -2.48 2.30 2.87
N PRO A 220 -2.59 1.14 2.18
CA PRO A 220 -2.34 1.06 0.74
C PRO A 220 -3.12 2.04 -0.15
N PRO A 221 -4.40 2.39 0.14
CA PRO A 221 -5.13 3.39 -0.64
C PRO A 221 -4.52 4.80 -0.68
N VAL A 222 -3.64 5.15 0.26
CA VAL A 222 -2.84 6.40 0.22
C VAL A 222 -1.36 6.16 -0.05
N GLY A 223 -0.98 4.89 -0.24
CA GLY A 223 0.34 4.44 -0.63
C GLY A 223 1.46 4.81 0.34
N ARG A 224 1.21 4.81 1.66
CA ARG A 224 2.24 5.14 2.66
C ARG A 224 1.93 4.61 4.06
N ALA A 225 2.94 4.70 4.93
CA ALA A 225 2.79 4.50 6.37
C ALA A 225 1.96 5.62 6.98
N VAL A 226 1.03 5.25 7.86
CA VAL A 226 0.09 6.16 8.52
C VAL A 226 0.34 6.30 10.01
N SER A 227 1.15 5.44 10.63
CA SER A 227 1.54 5.58 12.04
C SER A 227 2.89 4.93 12.30
N GLY A 228 3.43 5.11 13.51
CA GLY A 228 4.69 4.49 13.93
C GLY A 228 5.93 5.17 13.36
N SER A 229 7.09 4.54 13.53
CA SER A 229 8.39 5.14 13.19
C SER A 229 8.63 5.32 11.68
N MET A 230 7.80 4.65 10.86
CA MET A 230 7.83 4.75 9.40
C MET A 230 6.84 5.76 8.84
N ILE A 231 6.08 6.49 9.65
CA ILE A 231 5.04 7.42 9.17
C ILE A 231 5.49 8.29 7.99
N ASP A 232 4.57 8.46 7.03
CA ASP A 232 4.76 9.15 5.74
C ASP A 232 5.74 8.49 4.75
N THR A 233 6.42 7.41 5.14
CA THR A 233 7.24 6.63 4.20
C THR A 233 6.35 6.04 3.09
N PRO A 234 6.70 6.22 1.80
CA PRO A 234 5.92 5.68 0.70
C PRO A 234 5.91 4.14 0.66
N LEU A 235 4.76 3.59 0.27
CA LEU A 235 4.59 2.19 -0.06
C LEU A 235 4.69 2.02 -1.57
N HIS A 236 5.79 1.42 -2.04
CA HIS A 236 6.12 1.38 -3.46
C HIS A 236 5.51 0.17 -4.16
N VAL A 237 4.53 0.41 -5.03
CA VAL A 237 4.05 -0.57 -6.01
C VAL A 237 5.17 -0.78 -7.03
N THR A 238 5.47 -2.04 -7.33
CA THR A 238 6.48 -2.39 -8.34
C THR A 238 6.03 -1.97 -9.74
N ASP A 239 6.98 -1.88 -10.67
CA ASP A 239 6.72 -1.57 -12.08
C ASP A 239 5.57 -2.44 -12.61
N PRO A 240 4.45 -1.84 -13.08
CA PRO A 240 3.30 -2.58 -13.59
C PRO A 240 3.63 -3.57 -14.69
N ALA A 241 4.71 -3.37 -15.46
CA ALA A 241 5.13 -4.32 -16.49
C ALA A 241 5.70 -5.64 -15.94
N LEU A 242 5.93 -5.75 -14.62
CA LEU A 242 6.48 -6.95 -13.99
C LEU A 242 5.42 -7.87 -13.40
N TRP A 243 4.15 -7.47 -13.43
CA TRP A 243 3.07 -8.25 -12.81
C TRP A 243 1.73 -7.96 -13.46
N SER A 244 0.76 -8.86 -13.30
CA SER A 244 -0.59 -8.67 -13.84
C SER A 244 -1.68 -9.25 -12.93
N GLN A 245 -2.91 -8.75 -13.10
CA GLN A 245 -4.16 -9.21 -12.51
C GLN A 245 -4.97 -9.86 -13.64
N THR A 246 -5.04 -11.18 -13.65
CA THR A 246 -5.46 -11.94 -14.85
C THR A 246 -6.09 -13.26 -14.44
N THR A 247 -6.38 -14.13 -15.40
CA THR A 247 -6.83 -15.49 -15.13
C THR A 247 -5.69 -16.48 -15.22
N TRP A 248 -5.86 -17.61 -14.53
CA TRP A 248 -4.92 -18.72 -14.60
C TRP A 248 -4.70 -19.20 -16.03
N GLN A 249 -5.77 -19.31 -16.83
CA GLN A 249 -5.67 -19.74 -18.22
C GLN A 249 -4.69 -18.87 -19.02
N GLN A 250 -4.81 -17.55 -18.92
CA GLN A 250 -3.96 -16.61 -19.67
C GLN A 250 -2.48 -16.83 -19.33
N ILE A 251 -2.16 -16.95 -18.04
CA ILE A 251 -0.79 -17.17 -17.58
C ILE A 251 -0.27 -18.55 -17.94
N ARG A 252 -1.09 -19.60 -17.82
CA ARG A 252 -0.69 -20.97 -18.18
C ARG A 252 -0.33 -21.07 -19.67
N ASP A 253 -1.09 -20.39 -20.52
CA ASP A 253 -0.89 -20.40 -21.97
C ASP A 253 0.35 -19.59 -22.39
N GLN A 254 0.61 -18.45 -21.74
CA GLN A 254 1.75 -17.56 -22.05
C GLN A 254 3.06 -17.97 -21.36
N HIS A 255 2.97 -18.56 -20.17
CA HIS A 255 4.10 -18.89 -19.31
C HIS A 255 4.03 -20.34 -18.82
N PRO A 256 4.28 -21.34 -19.69
CA PRO A 256 4.18 -22.76 -19.33
C PRO A 256 5.16 -23.19 -18.22
N ASN A 257 6.24 -22.43 -17.99
CA ASN A 257 7.22 -22.68 -16.92
C ASN A 257 6.90 -21.96 -15.60
N ALA A 258 5.74 -21.30 -15.50
CA ALA A 258 5.34 -20.61 -14.29
C ALA A 258 5.26 -21.56 -13.08
N ARG A 259 5.50 -20.99 -11.90
CA ARG A 259 5.36 -21.68 -10.63
C ARG A 259 4.18 -21.08 -9.87
N VAL A 260 3.27 -21.94 -9.44
CA VAL A 260 2.04 -21.55 -8.75
C VAL A 260 2.22 -21.71 -7.24
N LEU A 261 1.75 -20.72 -6.48
CA LEU A 261 1.79 -20.74 -5.03
C LEU A 261 1.07 -22.00 -4.54
N LYS A 262 1.79 -22.84 -3.80
CA LYS A 262 1.26 -24.12 -3.32
C LYS A 262 0.12 -23.87 -2.35
N GLU A 263 -0.96 -24.64 -2.46
CA GLU A 263 -2.06 -24.57 -1.51
C GLU A 263 -1.69 -25.06 -0.10
N LEU A 264 -2.54 -24.70 0.88
CA LEU A 264 -2.52 -25.21 2.26
C LEU A 264 -1.17 -25.00 2.96
N GLN A 265 -0.61 -23.81 2.78
CA GLN A 265 0.56 -23.37 3.53
C GLN A 265 0.10 -22.69 4.81
N ASP A 266 0.01 -23.45 5.90
CA ASP A 266 -0.27 -22.86 7.20
C ASP A 266 1.03 -22.35 7.82
N HIS A 267 1.10 -21.04 8.08
CA HIS A 267 2.19 -20.43 8.83
C HIS A 267 1.63 -19.80 10.10
N GLN A 268 2.08 -20.26 11.27
CA GLN A 268 1.84 -19.54 12.51
C GLN A 268 2.81 -18.36 12.56
N PRO A 269 2.33 -17.12 12.76
CA PRO A 269 3.21 -15.99 12.93
C PRO A 269 4.22 -16.28 14.06
N PRO A 270 5.51 -16.01 13.84
CA PRO A 270 6.51 -16.21 14.89
C PRO A 270 6.20 -15.30 16.06
N ILE A 271 6.41 -15.76 17.30
CA ILE A 271 6.16 -14.96 18.51
C ILE A 271 7.12 -13.76 18.59
N TYR A 272 8.30 -13.87 17.98
CA TYR A 272 9.31 -12.81 17.93
C TYR A 272 9.67 -12.52 16.48
N TRP A 273 9.87 -11.24 16.17
CA TRP A 273 10.32 -10.77 14.87
C TRP A 273 11.48 -9.78 15.05
N PRO A 274 12.37 -9.67 14.03
CA PRO A 274 13.41 -8.65 14.03
C PRO A 274 12.84 -7.28 14.35
N GLN A 275 13.56 -6.51 15.17
CA GLN A 275 13.22 -5.12 15.42
C GLN A 275 14.15 -4.25 14.58
N TYR A 276 13.56 -3.32 13.85
CA TYR A 276 14.25 -2.29 13.09
C TYR A 276 13.93 -0.93 13.69
N THR A 277 14.94 -0.09 13.84
CA THR A 277 14.78 1.31 14.21
C THR A 277 15.33 2.14 13.06
N PRO A 278 14.47 2.80 12.26
CA PRO A 278 14.93 3.62 11.16
C PRO A 278 15.86 4.72 11.67
N GLY A 279 17.06 4.83 11.07
CA GLY A 279 17.96 5.96 11.32
C GLY A 279 17.37 7.27 10.83
N ASP A 280 17.87 8.40 11.34
CA ASP A 280 17.35 9.74 10.98
C ASP A 280 17.55 10.08 9.49
N ASP A 281 18.53 9.45 8.84
CA ASP A 281 18.86 9.65 7.42
C ASP A 281 18.13 8.70 6.46
N GLN A 282 17.35 7.73 6.98
CA GLN A 282 16.50 6.89 6.13
C GLN A 282 15.42 7.76 5.51
N PRO A 283 14.97 7.47 4.28
CA PRO A 283 13.99 8.29 3.58
C PRO A 283 12.60 8.15 4.23
N ARG A 284 12.40 8.78 5.40
CA ARG A 284 11.08 9.05 5.99
C ARG A 284 10.23 9.93 5.06
N ALA A 285 10.89 10.59 4.10
CA ALA A 285 10.28 11.27 2.98
C ALA A 285 11.33 11.45 1.87
N THR A 286 11.56 10.45 1.02
CA THR A 286 11.97 10.85 -0.34
C THR A 286 10.78 11.58 -0.95
N ALA A 287 11.00 12.72 -1.60
CA ALA A 287 9.99 13.51 -2.32
C ALA A 287 9.31 12.77 -3.51
N ALA A 288 9.43 11.45 -3.56
CA ALA A 288 8.71 10.59 -4.47
C ALA A 288 7.25 10.51 -4.02
N GLU A 289 6.35 10.92 -4.90
CA GLU A 289 4.92 10.72 -4.71
C GLU A 289 4.63 9.24 -4.41
N PRO A 290 3.72 8.93 -3.47
CA PRO A 290 3.33 7.57 -3.20
C PRO A 290 2.71 6.94 -4.44
N THR A 291 3.11 5.71 -4.73
CA THR A 291 2.45 4.90 -5.75
C THR A 291 1.20 4.30 -5.15
N ILE A 292 0.05 4.62 -5.74
CA ILE A 292 -1.22 4.00 -5.37
C ILE A 292 -1.38 2.75 -6.21
N ALA A 293 -1.79 1.63 -5.59
CA ALA A 293 -2.12 0.42 -6.32
C ALA A 293 -3.19 0.68 -7.38
N PRO A 294 -3.20 -0.07 -8.50
CA PRO A 294 -4.34 -0.07 -9.42
C PRO A 294 -5.54 -0.79 -8.79
N ARG A 295 -6.75 -0.54 -9.31
CA ARG A 295 -7.90 -1.40 -8.98
C ARG A 295 -7.69 -2.78 -9.59
N TRP A 296 -8.38 -3.78 -9.04
CA TRP A 296 -8.43 -5.09 -9.68
C TRP A 296 -8.99 -4.97 -11.11
N GLY A 297 -8.28 -5.55 -12.08
CA GLY A 297 -8.56 -5.46 -13.51
C GLY A 297 -7.80 -4.35 -14.25
N ASP A 298 -7.20 -3.39 -13.55
CA ASP A 298 -6.52 -2.23 -14.17
C ASP A 298 -5.06 -2.51 -14.55
N ASN A 299 -4.55 -3.73 -14.28
CA ASN A 299 -3.24 -4.18 -14.75
C ASN A 299 -3.31 -5.61 -15.36
N PRO A 300 -3.95 -5.80 -16.54
CA PRO A 300 -4.30 -7.14 -17.03
C PRO A 300 -3.17 -7.88 -17.74
N ASP A 301 -2.13 -7.18 -18.20
CA ASP A 301 -1.14 -7.72 -19.14
C ASP A 301 0.20 -8.01 -18.44
N LEU A 302 0.79 -9.17 -18.73
CA LEU A 302 2.14 -9.60 -18.28
C LEU A 302 3.08 -9.82 -19.47
#